data_AF-A0A953J7Z3-F1
#
_entry.id   AF-A0A953J7Z3-F1
#
_cell.length_a   1.000
_cell.length_b   1.000
_cell.length_c   1.000
_cell.angle_alpha   90.00
_cell.angle_beta   90.00
_cell.angle_gamma   90.00
#
_symmetry.space_group_name_H-M   'P 1'
#
loop_
_entity.id
_entity.type
_entity.pdbx_description
1 polymer ?
#
loop_
_entity_poly.entity_id
_entity_poly.type
_entity_poly.pdbx_seq_one_letter_code
_entity_poly.pdbx_strand_id
1 'polypeptide(L)'
;MEEAKIYGLCLERLRYQIRNAKRKKDNGSYLSPGKILLESYNTGDIDEIVDILELYDVEERTTGQVWEKLEDLAYTVCILTREALSFGITPEGCFGLYLALEPEEIGAASPVGACVETSSPAGAGPHVSVSLLQPDLSRVDATNT
;
A
#
# COMPACT_ATOMS: atom_id res chain seq x y z
N MET A 1 26.79 5.55 -15.48
CA MET A 1 25.84 6.08 -14.49
C MET A 1 25.35 4.85 -13.75
N GLU A 2 25.69 4.70 -12.48
CA GLU A 2 25.32 3.51 -11.71
C GLU A 2 23.79 3.53 -11.50
N GLU A 3 23.12 2.47 -11.95
CA GLU A 3 21.71 2.26 -11.68
C GLU A 3 21.54 2.12 -10.17
N ALA A 4 20.79 3.03 -9.54
CA ALA A 4 20.50 2.94 -8.12
C ALA A 4 19.62 1.72 -7.85
N LYS A 5 20.22 0.68 -7.27
CA LYS A 5 19.55 -0.53 -6.80
C LYS A 5 19.44 -0.53 -5.29
N ILE A 6 18.33 -1.01 -4.77
CA ILE A 6 18.08 -1.16 -3.33
C ILE A 6 17.43 -2.53 -3.14
N TYR A 7 18.10 -3.44 -2.44
CA TYR A 7 17.60 -4.79 -2.14
C TYR A 7 17.01 -5.47 -3.40
N GLY A 8 17.85 -5.70 -4.42
CA GLY A 8 17.44 -6.29 -5.70
C GLY A 8 16.54 -5.42 -6.61
N LEU A 9 15.90 -4.36 -6.09
CA LEU A 9 15.02 -3.48 -6.87
C LEU A 9 15.81 -2.46 -7.68
N CYS A 10 15.55 -2.39 -8.98
CA CYS A 10 16.06 -1.33 -9.86
C CYS A 10 15.09 -0.15 -9.89
N LEU A 11 15.49 1.00 -9.33
CA LEU A 11 14.63 2.18 -9.25
C LEU A 11 14.25 2.74 -10.62
N GLU A 12 15.13 2.63 -11.62
CA GLU A 12 14.82 3.11 -12.97
C GLU A 12 13.73 2.26 -13.63
N ARG A 13 13.82 0.93 -13.49
CA ARG A 13 12.79 0.00 -13.96
C ARG A 13 11.46 0.29 -13.28
N LEU A 14 11.48 0.47 -11.97
CA LEU A 14 10.27 0.76 -11.22
C LEU A 14 9.61 2.09 -11.64
N ARG A 15 10.39 3.16 -11.78
CA ARG A 15 9.90 4.45 -12.29
C ARG A 15 9.31 4.33 -13.70
N TYR A 16 9.90 3.48 -14.54
CA TYR A 16 9.35 3.19 -15.85
C TYR A 16 7.99 2.45 -15.76
N GLN A 17 7.87 1.44 -14.91
CA GLN A 17 6.60 0.73 -14.70
C GLN A 17 5.50 1.62 -14.15
N ILE A 18 5.82 2.48 -13.17
CA ILE A 18 4.87 3.44 -12.60
C ILE A 18 4.35 4.40 -13.67
N ARG A 19 5.24 4.98 -14.49
CA ARG A 19 4.83 5.86 -15.59
C ARG A 19 3.93 5.14 -16.59
N ASN A 20 4.24 3.89 -16.91
CA ASN A 20 3.41 3.08 -17.80
C ASN A 20 2.04 2.77 -17.18
N ALA A 21 2.00 2.43 -15.89
CA ALA A 21 0.76 2.18 -15.15
C ALA A 21 -0.14 3.42 -15.12
N LYS A 22 0.41 4.60 -14.80
CA LYS A 22 -0.31 5.88 -14.82
C LYS A 22 -0.83 6.23 -16.21
N ARG A 23 0.00 6.12 -17.26
CA ARG A 23 -0.44 6.35 -18.64
C ARG A 23 -1.58 5.42 -19.07
N LYS A 24 -1.55 4.15 -18.64
CA LYS A 24 -2.64 3.19 -18.91
C LYS A 24 -3.92 3.53 -18.15
N LYS A 25 -3.82 4.04 -16.92
CA LYS A 25 -4.95 4.58 -16.14
C LYS A 25 -5.59 5.75 -16.89
N ASP A 26 -4.78 6.73 -17.31
CA ASP A 26 -5.27 7.93 -18.02
C ASP A 26 -5.94 7.59 -19.35
N ASN A 27 -5.45 6.55 -20.04
CA ASN A 27 -6.01 6.06 -21.29
C ASN A 27 -7.28 5.18 -21.11
N GLY A 28 -7.79 5.02 -19.88
CA GLY A 28 -8.99 4.24 -19.59
C GLY A 28 -8.83 2.72 -19.77
N SER A 29 -7.60 2.21 -19.81
CA SER A 29 -7.32 0.80 -20.05
C SER A 29 -7.30 -0.05 -18.77
N TYR A 30 -7.40 0.56 -17.58
CA TYR A 30 -7.34 -0.13 -16.29
C TYR A 30 -8.71 -0.10 -15.60
N LEU A 31 -9.26 -1.28 -15.32
CA LEU A 31 -10.57 -1.47 -14.68
C LEU A 31 -10.49 -1.93 -13.22
N SER A 32 -9.28 -2.14 -12.68
CA SER A 32 -9.11 -2.64 -11.31
C SER A 32 -9.18 -1.51 -10.29
N PRO A 33 -10.16 -1.52 -9.36
CA PRO A 33 -10.26 -0.50 -8.32
C PRO A 33 -9.15 -0.68 -7.28
N GLY A 34 -8.51 0.42 -6.89
CA GLY A 34 -7.63 0.52 -5.73
C GLY A 34 -6.12 0.34 -5.99
N LYS A 35 -5.69 -0.68 -6.75
CA LYS A 35 -4.25 -0.95 -6.97
C LYS A 35 -3.89 -1.52 -8.34
N ILE A 36 -2.69 -1.20 -8.82
CA ILE A 36 -2.10 -1.72 -10.06
C ILE A 36 -0.88 -2.57 -9.74
N LEU A 37 -0.84 -3.81 -10.23
CA LEU A 37 0.37 -4.65 -10.20
C LEU A 37 1.44 -4.05 -11.14
N LEU A 38 2.61 -3.73 -10.59
CA LEU A 38 3.75 -3.20 -11.33
C LEU A 38 4.72 -4.31 -11.75
N GLU A 39 5.04 -5.21 -10.80
CA GLU A 39 5.96 -6.32 -10.99
C GLU A 39 5.42 -7.56 -10.28
N SER A 40 5.53 -8.71 -10.93
CA SER A 40 5.20 -10.01 -10.36
C SER A 40 6.44 -10.89 -10.41
N TYR A 41 6.69 -11.57 -9.31
CA TYR A 41 7.75 -12.54 -9.13
C TYR A 41 7.07 -13.90 -9.09
N ASN A 42 7.52 -14.86 -9.91
CA ASN A 42 6.86 -16.15 -10.11
C ASN A 42 7.08 -17.12 -8.92
N THR A 43 6.95 -16.61 -7.70
CA THR A 43 7.17 -17.36 -6.47
C THR A 43 6.30 -16.79 -5.36
N GLY A 44 5.80 -17.67 -4.49
CA GLY A 44 5.23 -17.29 -3.19
C GLY A 44 6.10 -17.78 -2.03
N ASP A 45 7.27 -18.34 -2.33
CA ASP A 45 8.18 -18.91 -1.35
C ASP A 45 9.04 -17.81 -0.72
N ILE A 46 9.16 -17.83 0.61
CA ILE A 46 9.84 -16.80 1.38
C ILE A 46 11.35 -16.82 1.15
N ASP A 47 11.95 -18.00 1.02
CA ASP A 47 13.39 -18.11 0.77
C ASP A 47 13.74 -17.57 -0.62
N GLU A 48 12.89 -17.86 -1.62
CA GLU A 48 13.06 -17.30 -2.96
C GLU A 48 12.84 -15.78 -2.98
N ILE A 49 11.87 -15.25 -2.22
CA ILE A 49 11.66 -13.80 -2.09
C ILE A 49 12.89 -13.13 -1.48
N VAL A 50 13.48 -13.71 -0.43
CA VAL A 50 14.71 -13.20 0.21
C VAL A 50 15.87 -13.17 -0.77
N ASP A 51 16.04 -14.23 -1.58
CA ASP A 51 17.11 -14.31 -2.56
C ASP A 51 16.89 -13.33 -3.74
N ILE A 52 15.66 -13.17 -4.22
CA ILE A 52 15.31 -12.24 -5.31
C ILE A 52 15.55 -10.78 -4.90
N LEU A 53 15.17 -10.43 -3.67
CA LEU A 53 15.32 -9.08 -3.13
C LEU A 53 16.63 -8.88 -2.36
N GLU A 54 17.52 -9.88 -2.35
CA GLU A 54 18.82 -9.80 -1.69
C GLU A 54 18.70 -9.34 -0.22
N LEU A 55 17.66 -9.76 0.50
CA LEU A 55 17.36 -9.40 1.91
C LEU A 55 18.23 -10.18 2.89
N TYR A 56 19.55 -10.17 2.66
CA TYR A 56 20.53 -10.93 3.44
C TYR A 56 20.77 -10.38 4.86
N ASP A 57 20.18 -9.23 5.17
CA ASP A 57 20.18 -8.61 6.49
C ASP A 57 19.12 -9.21 7.44
N VAL A 58 18.19 -10.02 6.91
CA VAL A 58 17.22 -10.75 7.73
C VAL A 58 17.90 -11.93 8.43
N GLU A 59 18.04 -11.85 9.75
CA GLU A 59 18.69 -12.89 10.57
C GLU A 59 17.84 -14.18 10.65
N GLU A 60 16.53 -14.07 10.85
CA GLU A 60 15.61 -15.23 10.85
C GLU A 60 14.62 -15.14 9.69
N ARG A 61 14.66 -16.11 8.77
CA ARG A 61 13.80 -16.18 7.59
C ARG A 61 12.37 -16.65 7.92
N THR A 62 11.80 -16.11 8.99
CA THR A 62 10.39 -16.33 9.32
C THR A 62 9.51 -15.44 8.46
N THR A 63 8.30 -15.90 8.16
CA THR A 63 7.33 -15.13 7.37
C THR A 63 7.12 -13.73 7.92
N GLY A 64 7.02 -13.58 9.24
CA GLY A 64 6.78 -12.29 9.89
C GLY A 64 7.92 -11.30 9.67
N GLN A 65 9.17 -11.71 9.92
CA GLN A 65 10.33 -10.82 9.78
C GLN A 65 10.58 -10.42 8.33
N VAL A 66 10.41 -11.37 7.38
CA VAL A 66 10.52 -11.04 5.96
C VAL A 66 9.44 -10.06 5.55
N TRP A 67 8.21 -10.22 6.03
CA TRP A 67 7.12 -9.29 5.72
C TRP A 67 7.37 -7.89 6.29
N GLU A 68 7.87 -7.79 7.53
CA GLU A 68 8.29 -6.51 8.13
C GLU A 68 9.37 -5.83 7.30
N LYS A 69 10.38 -6.58 6.82
CA LYS A 69 11.39 -6.02 5.91
C LYS A 69 10.87 -5.62 4.55
N LEU A 70 9.88 -6.33 4.03
CA LEU A 70 9.21 -5.93 2.81
C LEU A 70 8.42 -4.63 3.01
N GLU A 71 7.78 -4.43 4.15
CA GLU A 71 7.11 -3.18 4.49
C GLU A 71 8.10 -2.01 4.62
N ASP A 72 9.23 -2.21 5.32
CA ASP A 72 10.33 -1.23 5.40
C ASP A 72 10.86 -0.85 3.99
N LEU A 73 11.06 -1.85 3.14
CA LEU A 73 11.53 -1.68 1.77
C LEU A 73 10.50 -0.92 0.94
N ALA A 74 9.22 -1.31 1.01
CA ALA A 74 8.14 -0.61 0.33
C ALA A 74 8.10 0.86 0.75
N TYR A 75 8.17 1.15 2.05
CA TYR A 75 8.22 2.51 2.58
C TYR A 75 9.40 3.32 2.03
N THR A 76 10.60 2.72 2.01
CA THR A 76 11.80 3.35 1.45
C THR A 76 11.61 3.71 -0.01
N VAL A 77 11.10 2.77 -0.81
CA VAL A 77 10.89 2.95 -2.24
C VAL A 77 9.74 3.93 -2.52
N CYS A 78 8.70 3.97 -1.68
CA CYS A 78 7.65 5.00 -1.72
C CYS A 78 8.24 6.40 -1.64
N ILE A 79 9.16 6.65 -0.71
CA ILE A 79 9.82 7.96 -0.56
C ILE A 79 10.63 8.31 -1.80
N LEU A 80 11.42 7.35 -2.31
CA LEU A 80 12.33 7.57 -3.44
C LEU A 80 11.62 7.76 -4.78
N THR A 81 10.42 7.21 -4.91
CA THR A 81 9.58 7.33 -6.11
C THR A 81 8.51 8.42 -5.97
N ARG A 82 8.16 8.80 -4.73
CA ARG A 82 7.02 9.66 -4.37
C ARG A 82 5.68 9.06 -4.77
N GLU A 83 5.55 7.75 -4.62
CA GLU A 83 4.40 6.97 -5.04
C GLU A 83 4.02 6.00 -3.91
N ALA A 84 2.73 5.68 -3.79
CA ALA A 84 2.26 4.73 -2.79
C ALA A 84 2.44 3.30 -3.32
N LEU A 85 3.43 2.59 -2.80
CA LEU A 85 3.81 1.24 -3.19
C LEU A 85 3.63 0.26 -2.04
N SER A 86 3.24 -0.97 -2.36
CA SER A 86 3.10 -2.04 -1.38
C SER A 86 3.42 -3.40 -1.98
N PHE A 87 3.97 -4.29 -1.18
CA PHE A 87 4.11 -5.69 -1.56
C PHE A 87 2.86 -6.48 -1.19
N GLY A 88 2.63 -7.56 -1.93
CA GLY A 88 1.52 -8.46 -1.65
C GLY A 88 1.58 -9.72 -2.48
N ILE A 89 0.69 -10.65 -2.16
CA ILE A 89 0.51 -11.87 -2.93
C ILE A 89 -0.59 -11.64 -3.98
N THR A 90 -0.32 -12.04 -5.22
CA THR A 90 -1.28 -12.01 -6.34
C THR A 90 -2.33 -13.11 -6.16
N PRO A 91 -3.48 -13.05 -6.87
CA PRO A 91 -4.47 -14.13 -6.85
C PRO A 91 -3.91 -15.50 -7.24
N GLU A 92 -2.83 -15.52 -8.02
CA GLU A 92 -2.12 -16.73 -8.45
C GLU A 92 -1.16 -17.28 -7.37
N GLY A 93 -1.07 -16.64 -6.20
CA GLY A 93 -0.16 -17.04 -5.13
C GLY A 93 1.28 -16.57 -5.33
N CYS A 94 1.51 -15.63 -6.25
CA CYS A 94 2.83 -15.10 -6.56
C CYS A 94 3.11 -13.79 -5.81
N PHE A 95 4.36 -13.51 -5.52
CA PHE A 95 4.79 -12.27 -4.88
C PHE A 95 4.76 -11.13 -5.89
N GLY A 96 4.29 -9.95 -5.48
CA GLY A 96 4.14 -8.82 -6.39
C GLY A 96 4.27 -7.47 -5.69
N LEU A 97 4.66 -6.48 -6.49
CA LEU A 97 4.74 -5.07 -6.11
C LEU A 97 3.59 -4.30 -6.76
N TYR A 98 2.85 -3.55 -5.97
CA TYR A 98 1.66 -2.83 -6.37
C TYR A 98 1.84 -1.32 -6.22
N LEU A 99 1.18 -0.56 -7.10
CA LEU A 99 0.95 0.88 -7.00
C LEU A 99 -0.49 1.11 -6.51
N ALA A 100 -0.66 1.78 -5.38
CA ALA A 100 -1.96 2.25 -4.93
C ALA A 100 -2.41 3.46 -5.78
N LEU A 101 -3.66 3.44 -6.25
CA LEU A 101 -4.20 4.45 -7.17
C LEU A 101 -5.01 5.55 -6.49
N GLU A 102 -5.45 5.28 -5.28
CA GLU A 102 -6.23 6.15 -4.42
C GLU A 102 -5.49 6.19 -3.07
N PRO A 103 -5.41 7.33 -2.38
CA PRO A 103 -5.31 7.27 -0.94
C PRO A 103 -6.59 6.56 -0.48
N GLU A 104 -6.48 5.41 0.21
CA GLU A 104 -7.62 4.96 1.00
C GLU A 104 -8.04 6.15 1.86
N GLU A 105 -9.23 6.69 1.60
CA GLU A 105 -9.86 7.59 2.56
C GLU A 105 -9.85 6.82 3.88
N ILE A 106 -9.15 7.36 4.87
CA ILE A 106 -8.96 6.78 6.20
C ILE A 106 -10.35 6.73 6.87
N GLY A 107 -11.10 5.69 6.54
CA GLY A 107 -12.35 5.30 7.15
C GLY A 107 -12.06 4.36 8.32
N ALA A 108 -11.82 4.97 9.49
CA ALA A 108 -11.86 4.37 10.82
C ALA A 108 -10.78 3.33 11.21
N ALA A 109 -9.88 3.83 12.08
CA ALA A 109 -9.17 3.12 13.17
C ALA A 109 -7.99 2.18 12.81
N SER A 110 -6.76 2.72 12.76
CA SER A 110 -5.81 2.75 13.90
C SER A 110 -4.45 3.33 13.45
N PRO A 111 -3.70 4.08 14.28
CA PRO A 111 -2.60 4.93 13.81
C PRO A 111 -1.21 4.36 14.13
N VAL A 112 -0.29 4.31 13.15
CA VAL A 112 1.14 4.45 13.42
C VAL A 112 1.79 5.19 12.24
N GLY A 113 2.44 6.32 12.52
CA GLY A 113 3.51 6.84 11.67
C GLY A 113 3.17 7.96 10.66
N ALA A 114 2.27 8.88 10.98
CA ALA A 114 2.18 10.14 10.22
C ALA A 114 3.30 11.09 10.68
N CYS A 115 4.23 11.40 9.77
CA CYS A 115 5.12 12.54 9.87
C CYS A 115 4.29 13.83 10.01
N VAL A 116 4.22 14.36 11.23
CA VAL A 116 3.59 15.64 11.52
C VAL A 116 4.69 16.71 11.53
N GLU A 117 4.87 17.38 10.39
CA GLU A 117 5.24 18.79 10.40
C GLU A 117 3.97 19.59 10.69
N THR A 118 3.83 20.13 11.90
CA THR A 118 2.94 21.26 12.14
C THR A 118 3.62 22.27 13.05
N SER A 119 4.10 23.35 12.44
CA SER A 119 4.23 24.64 13.11
C SER A 119 2.83 25.09 13.55
N SER A 120 2.66 25.28 14.86
CA SER A 120 1.48 25.89 15.46
C SER A 120 1.76 27.37 15.73
N PRO A 121 0.75 28.24 15.62
CA PRO A 121 0.45 29.04 16.80
C PRO A 121 -1.02 28.98 17.21
N ALA A 122 -1.19 28.67 18.49
CA ALA A 122 -2.24 29.01 19.45
C ALA A 122 -3.41 29.90 18.99
N GLY A 123 -4.63 29.44 19.29
CA GLY A 123 -5.77 30.34 19.54
C GLY A 123 -7.16 29.69 19.56
N ALA A 124 -7.75 29.66 20.75
CA ALA A 124 -9.20 29.67 21.06
C ALA A 124 -10.04 28.37 20.99
N GLY A 125 -10.31 27.81 22.18
CA GLY A 125 -11.66 27.78 22.79
C GLY A 125 -12.67 26.70 22.33
N PRO A 126 -13.24 25.89 23.26
CA PRO A 126 -14.08 24.74 22.92
C PRO A 126 -15.58 25.07 22.85
N HIS A 127 -16.31 24.41 21.95
CA HIS A 127 -17.74 24.15 22.15
C HIS A 127 -18.05 22.70 21.82
N VAL A 128 -18.31 21.94 22.88
CA VAL A 128 -18.82 20.57 22.86
C VAL A 128 -20.30 20.63 22.52
N SER A 129 -20.75 19.80 21.58
CA SER A 129 -22.16 19.44 21.44
C SER A 129 -22.24 17.95 21.14
N VAL A 130 -22.67 17.20 22.16
CA VAL A 130 -23.00 15.78 22.10
C VAL A 130 -24.43 15.67 21.61
N SER A 131 -24.68 14.85 20.61
CA SER A 131 -26.02 14.38 20.28
C SER A 131 -25.96 12.88 19.98
N LEU A 132 -26.27 12.11 21.02
CA LEU A 132 -26.78 10.75 20.94
C LEU A 132 -28.28 10.84 20.60
N LEU A 133 -28.77 10.09 19.62
CA LEU A 133 -29.99 9.27 19.74
C LEU A 133 -30.24 8.39 18.48
N GLN A 134 -30.11 7.08 18.70
CA GLN A 134 -30.92 5.91 18.24
C GLN A 134 -31.11 5.56 16.74
N PRO A 135 -30.90 4.27 16.36
CA PRO A 135 -31.37 3.70 15.10
C PRO A 135 -32.78 3.14 15.21
N ASP A 136 -33.65 3.50 14.26
CA ASP A 136 -35.00 2.98 14.12
C ASP A 136 -35.01 1.76 13.16
N LEU A 137 -35.45 0.62 13.68
CA LEU A 137 -35.61 -0.65 12.97
C LEU A 137 -37.07 -0.77 12.52
N SER A 138 -37.32 -0.59 11.22
CA SER A 138 -38.45 -1.19 10.50
C SER A 138 -38.11 -1.13 9.01
N ARG A 139 -38.46 -2.07 8.13
CA ARG A 139 -39.50 -3.09 8.15
C ARG A 139 -39.21 -4.04 6.99
N VAL A 140 -39.38 -5.34 7.25
CA VAL A 140 -39.32 -6.41 6.27
C VAL A 140 -40.68 -6.49 5.60
N ASP A 141 -40.74 -6.58 4.27
CA ASP A 141 -41.89 -7.19 3.58
C ASP A 141 -41.40 -7.93 2.34
N ALA A 142 -41.30 -9.24 2.49
CA ALA A 142 -41.27 -10.19 1.40
C ALA A 142 -42.72 -10.59 1.12
N THR A 143 -43.22 -10.32 -0.08
CA THR A 143 -44.41 -11.01 -0.60
C THR A 143 -44.02 -11.72 -1.89
N ASN A 144 -43.90 -13.02 -1.73
CA ASN A 144 -43.85 -14.04 -2.74
C ASN A 144 -45.32 -14.42 -3.04
N THR A 145 -45.80 -14.22 -4.27
CA THR A 145 -46.72 -15.10 -5.02
C THR A 145 -46.82 -14.57 -6.45
#